data_AF-A0A2G8XZB5-F1
#
_entry.id   AF-A0A2G8XZB5-F1
#
_cell.length_a   1.000
_cell.length_b   1.000
_cell.length_c   1.000
_cell.angle_alpha   90.00
_cell.angle_beta   90.00
_cell.angle_gamma   90.00
#
_symmetry.space_group_name_H-M   'P 1'
#
loop_
_entity.id
_entity.type
_entity.pdbx_description
1 polymer ?
#
loop_
_entity_poly.entity_id
_entity_poly.type
_entity_poly.pdbx_seq_one_letter_code
_entity_poly.pdbx_strand_id
1 'polypeptide(L)'
;MGGTCEEASSHAHSHSCCGSGSDKVDVDPASIVDAGEEISSGDKGVFKKILKEGDGPQPQPGEEVVVHYTGTLLDGTKFDSSRDRDSPFKFIIGEGQVIRGWDLGVMKMKRGERAMLTIQPDYGYGASGSPPVIPPNSVLKFDVELLDSHPKPKDKWEMNVGEKLEGANAEKERGNEAFKKGGYAEAAAAYREGLDFFSFSENWTDEEREQQKRLELPLRLNLATCCNRLGEFSEAIEQTTKALEMDPESSKGWYRRGVARMAVGQLDEARHDFVQAAKLDPKNVEIRRELEKCKKKIEEVRAKEKSAFGNIFKKVDLYTEKQGVRNVSKCPKVYMDIKVGDNAPKRVVFALYNDTVPKTAENFRALCTGEKGEGKKGKPLCFKNSLFHRVIPGFMMQGGDFTNGDGTGGESIYGPQFNDEKFVDQHTGRGQLSMANCGPNTNSSQFFITFGPAPHLDGKHVVFGEVVEGQDVLDEVEDVETDKSNDRPKQDVQIVDCGEVKC
;
A
#
# COMPACT_ATOMS: atom_id res chain seq x y z
N MET A 1 -30.72 -14.25 -7.90
CA MET A 1 -29.51 -15.01 -8.27
C MET A 1 -28.48 -14.70 -7.18
N GLY A 2 -28.41 -15.40 -6.05
CA GLY A 2 -28.66 -16.81 -5.78
C GLY A 2 -27.30 -17.53 -5.73
N GLY A 3 -26.64 -17.50 -4.56
CA GLY A 3 -25.34 -18.13 -4.34
C GLY A 3 -24.73 -17.71 -3.00
N THR A 4 -25.21 -18.31 -1.91
CA THR A 4 -24.57 -18.26 -0.59
C THR A 4 -23.98 -19.63 -0.29
N CYS A 5 -22.67 -19.66 -0.06
CA CYS A 5 -21.97 -20.75 0.60
C CYS A 5 -22.51 -20.87 2.03
N GLU A 6 -23.01 -22.04 2.41
CA GLU A 6 -23.29 -22.36 3.81
C GLU A 6 -22.09 -23.06 4.43
N GLU A 7 -21.51 -22.37 5.41
CA GLU A 7 -20.51 -22.86 6.34
C GLU A 7 -21.11 -23.98 7.21
N ALA A 8 -20.44 -25.14 7.22
CA ALA A 8 -20.70 -26.17 8.22
C ALA A 8 -20.15 -25.68 9.56
N SER A 9 -21.02 -25.06 10.37
CA SER A 9 -20.70 -24.56 11.69
C SER A 9 -20.41 -25.70 12.67
N SER A 10 -19.18 -25.76 13.16
CA SER A 10 -18.75 -26.53 14.33
C SER A 10 -19.25 -25.87 15.62
N HIS A 11 -20.25 -26.45 16.27
CA HIS A 11 -20.63 -26.10 17.65
C HIS A 11 -20.81 -27.37 18.48
N ALA A 12 -19.70 -27.86 19.06
CA ALA A 12 -19.73 -28.82 20.15
C ALA A 12 -19.60 -28.05 21.48
N HIS A 13 -20.73 -27.82 22.15
CA HIS A 13 -20.71 -27.30 23.52
C HIS A 13 -20.32 -28.42 24.49
N SER A 14 -19.26 -28.17 25.26
CA SER A 14 -18.88 -28.96 26.43
C SER A 14 -19.96 -28.86 27.50
N HIS A 15 -20.63 -29.96 27.83
CA HIS A 15 -21.43 -30.05 29.04
C HIS A 15 -20.99 -31.21 29.93
N SER A 16 -20.59 -30.80 31.14
CA SER A 16 -20.26 -31.60 32.32
C SER A 16 -21.46 -32.39 32.82
N CYS A 17 -21.14 -33.57 33.37
CA CYS A 17 -21.99 -34.60 33.95
C CYS A 17 -23.09 -34.12 34.89
N CYS A 18 -24.32 -34.61 34.66
CA CYS A 18 -25.31 -34.96 35.68
C CYS A 18 -26.19 -36.10 35.13
N GLY A 19 -26.32 -37.19 35.89
CA GLY A 19 -26.94 -38.43 35.44
C GLY A 19 -28.47 -38.41 35.42
N SER A 20 -29.03 -39.19 34.50
CA SER A 20 -30.27 -39.97 34.66
C SER A 20 -30.34 -40.99 33.51
N GLY A 21 -30.75 -42.22 33.81
CA GLY A 21 -30.64 -43.37 32.91
C GLY A 21 -31.33 -43.14 31.56
N SER A 22 -30.58 -43.35 30.47
CA SER A 22 -31.13 -43.54 29.13
C SER A 22 -31.20 -45.04 28.84
N ASP A 23 -32.38 -45.50 28.43
CA ASP A 23 -32.57 -46.82 27.84
C ASP A 23 -31.60 -46.99 26.66
N LYS A 24 -30.53 -47.77 26.87
CA LYS A 24 -29.62 -48.16 25.80
C LYS A 24 -30.43 -48.96 24.78
N VAL A 25 -30.52 -48.46 23.56
CA VAL A 25 -30.92 -49.29 22.42
C VAL A 25 -29.73 -50.20 22.12
N ASP A 26 -29.61 -51.29 22.88
CA ASP A 26 -28.61 -52.33 22.66
C ASP A 26 -29.00 -53.10 21.39
N VAL A 27 -28.60 -52.60 20.23
CA VAL A 27 -28.58 -53.43 19.02
C VAL A 27 -27.50 -54.48 19.24
N ASP A 28 -27.92 -55.72 19.55
CA ASP A 28 -27.02 -56.82 19.84
C ASP A 28 -25.97 -56.94 18.74
N PRO A 29 -24.68 -56.74 19.04
CA PRO A 29 -23.60 -56.83 18.06
C PRO A 29 -23.54 -58.20 17.37
N ALA A 30 -24.05 -59.27 18.02
CA ALA A 30 -24.16 -60.60 17.40
C ALA A 30 -25.21 -60.66 16.27
N SER A 31 -26.14 -59.69 16.22
CA SER A 31 -27.10 -59.53 15.12
C SER A 31 -26.51 -58.81 13.90
N ILE A 32 -25.36 -58.12 14.08
CA ILE A 32 -24.62 -57.49 12.98
C ILE A 32 -23.70 -58.54 12.38
N VAL A 33 -24.21 -59.25 11.38
CA VAL A 33 -23.44 -60.21 10.61
C VAL A 33 -22.17 -59.51 10.09
N ASP A 34 -21.00 -60.09 10.42
CA ASP A 34 -19.70 -59.70 9.85
C ASP A 34 -19.16 -58.31 10.27
N ALA A 35 -19.42 -57.89 11.52
CA ALA A 35 -18.97 -56.59 12.05
C ALA A 35 -17.44 -56.42 12.17
N GLY A 36 -16.68 -57.52 12.25
CA GLY A 36 -15.21 -57.50 12.42
C GLY A 36 -14.75 -57.63 13.88
N GLU A 37 -13.51 -57.20 14.14
CA GLU A 37 -12.92 -57.18 15.48
C GLU A 37 -13.44 -56.00 16.29
N GLU A 38 -13.75 -56.22 17.57
CA GLU A 38 -14.09 -55.13 18.48
C GLU A 38 -12.84 -54.33 18.82
N ILE A 39 -12.89 -53.01 18.62
CA ILE A 39 -11.78 -52.09 18.89
C ILE A 39 -12.07 -51.08 20.00
N SER A 40 -13.31 -51.07 20.51
CA SER A 40 -13.71 -50.38 21.73
C SER A 40 -13.26 -51.16 22.97
N SER A 41 -13.28 -50.52 24.15
CA SER A 41 -12.75 -51.07 25.41
C SER A 41 -13.66 -52.13 26.06
N GLY A 42 -14.17 -53.09 25.29
CA GLY A 42 -14.97 -54.23 25.76
C GLY A 42 -16.47 -53.95 25.94
N ASP A 43 -16.93 -52.76 25.56
CA ASP A 43 -18.34 -52.35 25.63
C ASP A 43 -19.09 -52.52 24.30
N LYS A 44 -18.45 -53.15 23.31
CA LYS A 44 -18.97 -53.43 21.97
C LYS A 44 -19.46 -52.19 21.21
N GLY A 45 -18.84 -51.04 21.48
CA GLY A 45 -19.19 -49.78 20.84
C GLY A 45 -18.73 -49.62 19.40
N VAL A 46 -17.55 -50.14 19.05
CA VAL A 46 -16.95 -49.96 17.73
C VAL A 46 -16.29 -51.24 17.24
N PHE A 47 -16.64 -51.64 16.02
CA PHE A 47 -16.03 -52.78 15.34
C PHE A 47 -15.32 -52.34 14.07
N LYS A 48 -14.23 -53.04 13.75
CA LYS A 48 -13.42 -52.81 12.56
C LYS A 48 -13.22 -54.12 11.81
N LYS A 49 -13.56 -54.11 10.52
CA LYS A 49 -13.24 -55.19 9.59
C LYS A 49 -12.33 -54.68 8.49
N ILE A 50 -11.13 -55.25 8.37
CA ILE A 50 -10.20 -54.90 7.29
C ILE A 50 -10.77 -55.45 5.96
N LEU A 51 -10.88 -54.58 4.96
CA LEU A 51 -11.28 -54.92 3.58
C LEU A 51 -10.06 -55.03 2.66
N LYS A 52 -9.03 -54.23 2.94
CA LYS A 52 -7.73 -54.26 2.27
C LYS A 52 -6.65 -53.86 3.28
N GLU A 53 -5.62 -54.68 3.40
CA GLU A 53 -4.47 -54.39 4.27
C GLU A 53 -3.69 -53.15 3.80
N GLY A 54 -3.26 -52.34 4.77
CA GLY A 54 -2.27 -51.29 4.59
C GLY A 54 -0.90 -51.74 5.09
N ASP A 55 0.17 -51.21 4.51
CA ASP A 55 1.56 -51.52 4.84
C ASP A 55 2.29 -50.36 5.54
N GLY A 56 1.68 -49.18 5.61
CA GLY A 56 2.27 -48.02 6.27
C GLY A 56 2.03 -47.93 7.78
N PRO A 57 2.54 -46.87 8.43
CA PRO A 57 2.39 -46.66 9.87
C PRO A 57 0.93 -46.42 10.27
N GLN A 58 0.64 -46.64 11.56
CA GLN A 58 -0.63 -46.24 12.15
C GLN A 58 -0.55 -44.76 12.57
N PRO A 59 -1.63 -43.97 12.37
CA PRO A 59 -1.69 -42.59 12.80
C PRO A 59 -1.50 -42.43 14.31
N GLN A 60 -0.82 -41.37 14.71
CA GLN A 60 -0.67 -40.99 16.13
C GLN A 60 -1.66 -39.88 16.52
N PRO A 61 -2.14 -39.83 17.78
CA PRO A 61 -2.97 -38.72 18.25
C PRO A 61 -2.32 -37.35 17.95
N GLY A 62 -3.10 -36.43 17.37
CA GLY A 62 -2.63 -35.09 16.96
C GLY A 62 -2.10 -35.01 15.51
N GLU A 63 -1.99 -36.11 14.78
CA GLU A 63 -1.70 -36.08 13.35
C GLU A 63 -2.92 -35.67 12.51
N GLU A 64 -2.67 -34.98 11.39
CA GLU A 64 -3.68 -34.81 10.35
C GLU A 64 -3.75 -36.11 9.53
N VAL A 65 -4.94 -36.70 9.46
CA VAL A 65 -5.20 -37.89 8.65
C VAL A 65 -6.00 -37.52 7.40
N VAL A 66 -5.70 -38.18 6.28
CA VAL A 66 -6.38 -38.00 5.00
C VAL A 66 -7.09 -39.28 4.64
N VAL A 67 -8.43 -39.24 4.52
CA VAL A 67 -9.24 -40.44 4.28
C VAL A 67 -10.21 -40.27 3.12
N HIS A 68 -10.49 -41.37 2.42
CA HIS A 68 -11.73 -41.52 1.67
C HIS A 68 -12.73 -42.34 2.46
N TYR A 69 -14.03 -42.03 2.35
CA TYR A 69 -15.06 -42.81 3.03
C TYR A 69 -16.39 -42.85 2.30
N THR A 70 -17.23 -43.82 2.68
CA THR A 70 -18.66 -43.86 2.39
C THR A 70 -19.40 -44.32 3.64
N GLY A 71 -20.32 -43.49 4.13
CA GLY A 71 -21.15 -43.74 5.30
C GLY A 71 -22.57 -44.20 4.92
N THR A 72 -23.01 -45.31 5.51
CA THR A 72 -24.34 -45.89 5.32
C THR A 72 -24.99 -46.28 6.64
N LEU A 73 -26.33 -46.29 6.67
CA LEU A 73 -27.11 -46.94 7.73
C LEU A 73 -27.11 -48.47 7.53
N LEU A 74 -27.65 -49.23 8.50
CA LEU A 74 -27.72 -50.69 8.42
C LEU A 74 -28.57 -51.22 7.26
N ASP A 75 -29.58 -50.46 6.83
CA ASP A 75 -30.41 -50.78 5.67
C ASP A 75 -29.71 -50.50 4.33
N GLY A 76 -28.48 -50.01 4.36
CA GLY A 76 -27.68 -49.65 3.18
C GLY A 76 -27.91 -48.23 2.68
N THR A 77 -28.80 -47.45 3.31
CA THR A 77 -29.03 -46.04 2.95
C THR A 77 -27.75 -45.24 3.14
N LYS A 78 -27.19 -44.74 2.04
CA LYS A 78 -25.99 -43.87 2.06
C LYS A 78 -26.39 -42.47 2.51
N PHE A 79 -25.73 -41.98 3.55
CA PHE A 79 -25.95 -40.62 4.07
C PHE A 79 -24.82 -39.65 3.68
N ASP A 80 -23.60 -40.14 3.46
CA ASP A 80 -22.46 -39.30 3.08
C ASP A 80 -21.34 -40.11 2.38
N SER A 81 -20.57 -39.47 1.50
CA SER A 81 -19.40 -40.08 0.85
C SER A 81 -18.44 -39.04 0.29
N SER A 82 -17.18 -39.10 0.72
CA SER A 82 -16.12 -38.26 0.15
C SER A 82 -15.70 -38.74 -1.24
N ARG A 83 -15.99 -39.99 -1.60
CA ARG A 83 -15.72 -40.56 -2.92
C ARG A 83 -16.66 -40.01 -3.97
N ASP A 84 -17.93 -39.78 -3.63
CA ASP A 84 -18.91 -39.15 -4.54
C ASP A 84 -18.52 -37.70 -4.88
N ARG A 85 -17.78 -37.04 -3.98
CA ARG A 85 -17.28 -35.68 -4.15
C ARG A 85 -15.90 -35.60 -4.82
N ASP A 86 -15.25 -36.74 -5.05
CA ASP A 86 -13.87 -36.83 -5.54
C ASP A 86 -12.88 -35.95 -4.74
N SER A 87 -13.10 -35.84 -3.42
CA SER A 87 -12.28 -35.02 -2.54
C SER A 87 -12.10 -35.74 -1.20
N PRO A 88 -10.88 -36.14 -0.83
CA PRO A 88 -10.59 -36.72 0.48
C PRO A 88 -11.01 -35.80 1.62
N PHE A 89 -11.33 -36.40 2.76
CA PHE A 89 -11.63 -35.69 3.99
C PHE A 89 -10.42 -35.69 4.92
N LYS A 90 -10.18 -34.55 5.58
CA LYS A 90 -9.04 -34.35 6.48
C LYS A 90 -9.53 -33.93 7.85
N PHE A 91 -8.91 -34.46 8.89
CA PHE A 91 -9.19 -34.09 10.28
C PHE A 91 -8.00 -34.45 11.17
N ILE A 92 -7.95 -33.89 12.39
CA ILE A 92 -6.93 -34.21 13.38
C ILE A 92 -7.41 -35.40 14.23
N ILE A 93 -6.66 -36.51 14.19
CA ILE A 93 -7.05 -37.76 14.84
C ILE A 93 -6.85 -37.68 16.36
N GLY A 94 -7.87 -38.07 17.13
CA GLY A 94 -7.77 -38.18 18.59
C GLY A 94 -8.01 -36.87 19.36
N GLU A 95 -8.41 -35.79 18.67
CA GLU A 95 -8.80 -34.52 19.31
C GLU A 95 -10.32 -34.32 19.37
N GLY A 96 -11.13 -35.32 18.97
CA GLY A 96 -12.59 -35.22 19.02
C GLY A 96 -13.20 -34.30 17.96
N GLN A 97 -12.50 -34.03 16.86
CA GLN A 97 -13.05 -33.27 15.72
C GLN A 97 -14.13 -34.03 14.94
N VAL A 98 -14.16 -35.36 15.10
CA VAL A 98 -15.11 -36.28 14.47
C VAL A 98 -15.81 -37.13 15.53
N ILE A 99 -16.79 -37.93 15.12
CA ILE A 99 -17.46 -38.87 16.02
C ILE A 99 -16.46 -39.82 16.69
N ARG A 100 -16.71 -40.19 17.95
CA ARG A 100 -15.76 -41.01 18.75
C ARG A 100 -15.39 -42.33 18.07
N GLY A 101 -16.32 -42.93 17.33
CA GLY A 101 -16.06 -44.16 16.59
C GLY A 101 -15.04 -44.00 15.46
N TRP A 102 -14.93 -42.80 14.86
CA TRP A 102 -13.88 -42.51 13.88
C TRP A 102 -12.52 -42.31 14.54
N ASP A 103 -12.46 -41.57 15.66
CA ASP A 103 -11.21 -41.38 16.41
C ASP A 103 -10.60 -42.71 16.84
N LEU A 104 -11.43 -43.65 17.30
CA LEU A 104 -10.97 -45.00 17.65
C LEU A 104 -10.68 -45.85 16.41
N GLY A 105 -11.57 -45.83 15.41
CA GLY A 105 -11.48 -46.67 14.22
C GLY A 105 -10.27 -46.37 13.35
N VAL A 106 -10.11 -45.10 12.96
CA VAL A 106 -9.06 -44.66 12.04
C VAL A 106 -7.68 -44.74 12.71
N MET A 107 -7.58 -44.49 14.02
CA MET A 107 -6.33 -44.65 14.78
C MET A 107 -5.82 -46.11 14.80
N LYS A 108 -6.71 -47.10 14.62
CA LYS A 108 -6.33 -48.51 14.49
C LYS A 108 -6.04 -48.93 13.05
N MET A 109 -6.21 -48.05 12.07
CA MET A 109 -5.89 -48.34 10.67
C MET A 109 -4.41 -48.09 10.38
N LYS A 110 -3.89 -48.77 9.35
CA LYS A 110 -2.58 -48.47 8.76
C LYS A 110 -2.74 -47.61 7.51
N ARG A 111 -1.74 -46.77 7.20
CA ARG A 111 -1.73 -46.06 5.91
C ARG A 111 -1.82 -47.06 4.75
N GLY A 112 -2.69 -46.76 3.79
CA GLY A 112 -3.06 -47.62 2.65
C GLY A 112 -4.16 -48.64 2.93
N GLU A 113 -4.59 -48.78 4.19
CA GLU A 113 -5.64 -49.72 4.61
C GLU A 113 -7.03 -49.21 4.22
N ARG A 114 -7.92 -50.12 3.80
CA ARG A 114 -9.35 -49.87 3.69
C ARG A 114 -10.09 -50.81 4.64
N ALA A 115 -10.97 -50.26 5.48
CA ALA A 115 -11.70 -51.00 6.49
C ALA A 115 -13.16 -50.55 6.58
N MET A 116 -14.02 -51.48 6.96
CA MET A 116 -15.39 -51.21 7.36
C MET A 116 -15.43 -50.98 8.88
N LEU A 117 -15.83 -49.79 9.29
CA LEU A 117 -16.11 -49.45 10.69
C LEU A 117 -17.61 -49.58 10.94
N THR A 118 -17.99 -50.33 11.97
CA THR A 118 -19.38 -50.38 12.46
C THR A 118 -19.43 -49.70 13.82
N ILE A 119 -20.21 -48.62 13.92
CA ILE A 119 -20.20 -47.70 15.05
C ILE A 119 -21.59 -47.69 15.69
N GLN A 120 -21.66 -48.08 16.96
CA GLN A 120 -22.89 -48.00 17.76
C GLN A 120 -23.28 -46.54 18.04
N PRO A 121 -24.55 -46.26 18.35
CA PRO A 121 -25.04 -44.90 18.47
C PRO A 121 -24.26 -44.04 19.46
N ASP A 122 -23.89 -44.59 20.62
CA ASP A 122 -23.12 -43.88 21.65
C ASP A 122 -21.75 -43.40 21.15
N TYR A 123 -21.18 -44.07 20.14
CA TYR A 123 -19.91 -43.70 19.50
C TYR A 123 -20.10 -42.89 18.21
N GLY A 124 -21.35 -42.74 17.74
CA GLY A 124 -21.77 -41.94 16.60
C GLY A 124 -22.49 -40.66 17.04
N TYR A 125 -23.75 -40.52 16.64
CA TYR A 125 -24.58 -39.33 16.92
C TYR A 125 -25.59 -39.51 18.08
N GLY A 126 -25.58 -40.66 18.73
CA GLY A 126 -26.40 -40.96 19.91
C GLY A 126 -27.91 -40.78 19.72
N ALA A 127 -28.60 -40.46 20.81
CA ALA A 127 -30.05 -40.27 20.85
C ALA A 127 -30.55 -39.05 20.06
N SER A 128 -29.67 -38.13 19.69
CA SER A 128 -30.03 -36.96 18.88
C SER A 128 -30.02 -37.26 17.39
N GLY A 129 -29.17 -38.20 16.94
CA GLY A 129 -28.92 -38.41 15.50
C GLY A 129 -28.26 -37.18 14.86
N SER A 130 -28.30 -37.12 13.53
CA SER A 130 -27.94 -35.94 12.73
C SER A 130 -29.04 -35.69 11.69
N PRO A 131 -30.17 -35.09 12.11
CA PRO A 131 -31.31 -34.86 11.24
C PRO A 131 -30.96 -33.94 10.04
N PRO A 132 -31.64 -34.12 8.88
CA PRO A 132 -32.70 -35.09 8.62
C PRO A 132 -32.20 -36.48 8.19
N VAL A 133 -30.88 -36.65 8.02
CA VAL A 133 -30.31 -37.79 7.27
C VAL A 133 -30.00 -38.98 8.17
N ILE A 134 -29.59 -38.74 9.41
CA ILE A 134 -29.24 -39.77 10.38
C ILE A 134 -30.25 -39.73 11.53
N PRO A 135 -31.14 -40.73 11.65
CA PRO A 135 -32.09 -40.80 12.76
C PRO A 135 -31.40 -40.95 14.13
N PRO A 136 -32.07 -40.56 15.23
CA PRO A 136 -31.73 -40.95 16.58
C PRO A 136 -31.36 -42.43 16.73
N ASN A 137 -30.36 -42.72 17.56
CA ASN A 137 -29.95 -44.07 17.93
C ASN A 137 -29.57 -44.98 16.74
N SER A 138 -29.03 -44.41 15.65
CA SER A 138 -28.63 -45.17 14.47
C SER A 138 -27.25 -45.82 14.62
N VAL A 139 -27.15 -47.10 14.23
CA VAL A 139 -25.86 -47.76 13.99
C VAL A 139 -25.34 -47.34 12.62
N LEU A 140 -24.08 -46.92 12.57
CA LEU A 140 -23.45 -46.40 11.36
C LEU A 140 -22.44 -47.39 10.81
N LYS A 141 -22.38 -47.54 9.49
CA LYS A 141 -21.32 -48.27 8.79
C LYS A 141 -20.52 -47.30 7.94
N PHE A 142 -19.20 -47.32 8.08
CA PHE A 142 -18.29 -46.50 7.29
C PHE A 142 -17.27 -47.38 6.58
N ASP A 143 -17.29 -47.37 5.26
CA ASP A 143 -16.20 -47.90 4.44
C ASP A 143 -15.13 -46.81 4.31
N VAL A 144 -14.05 -46.91 5.08
CA VAL A 144 -12.99 -45.91 5.19
C VAL A 144 -11.70 -46.44 4.56
N GLU A 145 -10.99 -45.60 3.83
CA GLU A 145 -9.65 -45.84 3.32
C GLU A 145 -8.71 -44.75 3.81
N LEU A 146 -7.66 -45.14 4.52
CA LEU A 146 -6.65 -44.23 5.05
C LEU A 146 -5.57 -44.00 4.00
N LEU A 147 -5.53 -42.79 3.42
CA LEU A 147 -4.63 -42.44 2.34
C LEU A 147 -3.27 -41.97 2.86
N ASP A 148 -3.29 -41.11 3.90
CA ASP A 148 -2.09 -40.58 4.51
C ASP A 148 -2.32 -40.18 5.98
N SER A 149 -1.23 -40.07 6.73
CA SER A 149 -1.18 -39.43 8.05
C SER A 149 0.16 -38.73 8.21
N HIS A 150 0.12 -37.51 8.73
CA HIS A 150 1.32 -36.71 8.97
C HIS A 150 1.11 -35.76 10.15
N PRO A 151 2.18 -35.26 10.79
CA PRO A 151 2.05 -34.20 11.77
C PRO A 151 1.19 -33.06 11.21
N LYS A 152 0.32 -32.50 12.06
CA LYS A 152 -0.42 -31.28 11.71
C LYS A 152 0.60 -30.22 11.26
N PRO A 153 0.42 -29.57 10.10
CA PRO A 153 1.24 -28.42 9.74
C PRO A 153 1.21 -27.42 10.89
N LYS A 154 2.39 -27.05 11.40
CA LYS A 154 2.48 -26.01 12.44
C LYS A 154 1.83 -24.74 11.91
N ASP A 155 1.06 -24.09 12.75
CA ASP A 155 0.60 -22.76 12.42
C ASP A 155 1.80 -21.80 12.40
N LYS A 156 1.78 -20.76 11.54
CA LYS A 156 2.96 -19.90 11.34
C LYS A 156 3.45 -19.24 12.63
N TRP A 157 2.57 -18.96 13.59
CA TRP A 157 2.96 -18.42 14.90
C TRP A 157 3.68 -19.44 15.81
N GLU A 158 3.53 -20.73 15.56
CA GLU A 158 4.19 -21.82 16.31
C GLU A 158 5.57 -22.18 15.74
N MET A 159 5.88 -21.69 14.55
CA MET A 159 7.15 -21.96 13.88
C MET A 159 8.30 -21.18 14.53
N ASN A 160 9.45 -21.86 14.69
CA ASN A 160 10.67 -21.18 15.10
C ASN A 160 11.28 -20.36 13.94
N VAL A 161 12.28 -19.54 14.24
CA VAL A 161 12.91 -18.63 13.27
C VAL A 161 13.48 -19.39 12.06
N GLY A 162 14.16 -20.52 12.29
CA GLY A 162 14.72 -21.34 11.21
C GLY A 162 13.64 -21.92 10.29
N GLU A 163 12.56 -22.46 10.87
CA GLU A 163 11.41 -22.99 10.13
C GLU A 163 10.72 -21.89 9.29
N LYS A 164 10.58 -20.69 9.85
CA LYS A 164 10.01 -19.54 9.13
C LYS A 164 10.87 -19.11 7.95
N LEU A 165 12.19 -19.03 8.13
CA LEU A 165 13.14 -18.68 7.07
C LEU A 165 13.16 -19.74 5.96
N GLU A 166 13.12 -21.03 6.33
CA GLU A 166 13.07 -22.14 5.37
C GLU A 166 11.77 -22.12 4.56
N GLY A 167 10.62 -21.96 5.22
CA GLY A 167 9.31 -21.82 4.57
C GLY A 167 9.26 -20.63 3.62
N ALA A 168 9.68 -19.45 4.07
CA ALA A 168 9.75 -18.26 3.23
C ALA A 168 10.64 -18.46 1.99
N ASN A 169 11.76 -19.17 2.14
CA ASN A 169 12.66 -19.46 1.04
C ASN A 169 12.08 -20.48 0.06
N ALA A 170 11.41 -21.54 0.54
CA ALA A 170 10.72 -22.51 -0.32
C ALA A 170 9.65 -21.82 -1.18
N GLU A 171 8.89 -20.91 -0.58
CA GLU A 171 7.89 -20.09 -1.25
C GLU A 171 8.48 -19.14 -2.30
N LYS A 172 9.60 -18.50 -1.96
CA LYS A 172 10.37 -17.69 -2.91
C LYS A 172 10.79 -18.52 -4.13
N GLU A 173 11.29 -19.74 -3.94
CA GLU A 173 11.71 -20.60 -5.06
C GLU A 173 10.51 -21.10 -5.88
N ARG A 174 9.40 -21.45 -5.24
CA ARG A 174 8.14 -21.75 -5.93
C ARG A 174 7.69 -20.58 -6.81
N GLY A 175 7.71 -19.37 -6.26
CA GLY A 175 7.39 -18.15 -7.01
C GLY A 175 8.34 -17.92 -8.19
N ASN A 176 9.65 -18.13 -7.99
CA ASN A 176 10.65 -18.01 -9.05
C ASN A 176 10.40 -19.01 -10.19
N GLU A 177 10.01 -20.24 -9.87
CA GLU A 177 9.68 -21.26 -10.87
C GLU A 177 8.42 -20.89 -11.66
N ALA A 178 7.36 -20.49 -10.97
CA ALA A 178 6.13 -20.03 -11.62
C ALA A 178 6.39 -18.81 -12.52
N PHE A 179 7.20 -17.85 -12.05
CA PHE A 179 7.58 -16.67 -12.81
C PHE A 179 8.29 -17.02 -14.12
N LYS A 180 9.24 -17.97 -14.09
CA LYS A 180 9.96 -18.46 -15.28
C LYS A 180 9.01 -19.08 -16.31
N LYS A 181 7.92 -19.70 -15.87
CA LYS A 181 6.87 -20.27 -16.73
C LYS A 181 5.85 -19.24 -17.24
N GLY A 182 5.99 -17.97 -16.84
CA GLY A 182 5.04 -16.90 -17.16
C GLY A 182 3.78 -16.90 -16.30
N GLY A 183 3.71 -17.75 -15.27
CA GLY A 183 2.60 -17.83 -14.32
C GLY A 183 2.67 -16.72 -13.27
N TYR A 184 2.41 -15.47 -13.67
CA TYR A 184 2.58 -14.30 -12.78
C TYR A 184 1.63 -14.31 -11.56
N ALA A 185 0.41 -14.80 -11.73
CA ALA A 185 -0.57 -14.89 -10.63
C ALA A 185 -0.14 -15.93 -9.58
N GLU A 186 0.30 -17.11 -10.03
CA GLU A 186 0.84 -18.17 -9.17
C GLU A 186 2.14 -17.70 -8.48
N ALA A 187 3.02 -17.03 -9.22
CA ALA A 187 4.23 -16.45 -8.66
C ALA A 187 3.92 -15.40 -7.58
N ALA A 188 2.96 -14.49 -7.85
CA ALA A 188 2.53 -13.51 -6.86
C ALA A 188 1.97 -14.17 -5.59
N ALA A 189 1.11 -15.19 -5.75
CA ALA A 189 0.57 -15.94 -4.62
C ALA A 189 1.68 -16.58 -3.77
N ALA A 190 2.67 -17.20 -4.40
CA ALA A 190 3.81 -17.78 -3.70
C ALA A 190 4.66 -16.73 -2.97
N TYR A 191 4.92 -15.58 -3.59
CA TYR A 191 5.68 -14.53 -2.91
C TYR A 191 4.93 -13.90 -1.74
N ARG A 192 3.60 -13.73 -1.83
CA ARG A 192 2.77 -13.29 -0.68
C ARG A 192 2.84 -14.30 0.46
N GLU A 193 2.72 -15.58 0.14
CA GLU A 193 2.81 -16.67 1.11
C GLU A 193 4.17 -16.67 1.82
N GLY A 194 5.25 -16.47 1.05
CA GLY A 194 6.61 -16.33 1.57
C GLY A 194 6.78 -15.14 2.51
N LEU A 195 6.16 -14.00 2.22
CA LEU A 195 6.17 -12.83 3.11
C LEU A 195 5.38 -13.05 4.39
N ASP A 196 4.32 -13.87 4.34
CA ASP A 196 3.47 -14.15 5.50
C ASP A 196 4.17 -15.00 6.57
N PHE A 197 5.26 -15.72 6.23
CA PHE A 197 6.13 -16.35 7.24
C PHE A 197 6.81 -15.36 8.18
N PHE A 198 6.97 -14.11 7.75
CA PHE A 198 7.51 -13.02 8.57
C PHE A 198 6.43 -12.32 9.40
N SER A 199 5.18 -12.80 9.36
CA SER A 199 4.19 -12.43 10.37
C SER A 199 4.68 -12.88 11.75
N PHE A 200 4.40 -12.08 12.78
CA PHE A 200 4.78 -12.36 14.17
C PHE A 200 6.30 -12.51 14.40
N SER A 201 7.12 -11.65 13.79
CA SER A 201 8.58 -11.60 13.99
C SER A 201 9.06 -10.48 14.92
N GLU A 202 8.16 -9.89 15.71
CA GLU A 202 8.43 -8.69 16.54
C GLU A 202 9.55 -8.89 17.57
N ASN A 203 9.68 -10.11 18.09
CA ASN A 203 10.63 -10.46 19.16
C ASN A 203 11.95 -11.06 18.65
N TRP A 204 12.22 -11.00 17.34
CA TRP A 204 13.45 -11.56 16.76
C TRP A 204 14.68 -10.75 17.17
N THR A 205 15.83 -11.43 17.27
CA THR A 205 17.12 -10.76 17.52
C THR A 205 17.56 -9.94 16.32
N ASP A 206 18.58 -9.09 16.50
CA ASP A 206 19.12 -8.29 15.40
C ASP A 206 19.75 -9.17 14.30
N GLU A 207 20.42 -10.26 14.65
CA GLU A 207 20.94 -11.23 13.68
C GLU A 207 19.83 -11.90 12.86
N GLU A 208 18.74 -12.28 13.52
CA GLU A 208 17.58 -12.91 12.88
C GLU A 208 16.85 -11.92 11.96
N ARG A 209 16.73 -10.65 12.37
CA ARG A 209 16.18 -9.58 11.53
C ARG A 209 17.03 -9.32 10.29
N GLU A 210 18.35 -9.42 10.39
CA GLU A 210 19.22 -9.35 9.21
C GLU A 210 19.03 -10.55 8.26
N GLN A 211 18.79 -11.75 8.80
CA GLN A 211 18.45 -12.92 7.97
C GLN A 211 17.09 -12.76 7.30
N GLN A 212 16.07 -12.29 8.02
CA GLN A 212 14.76 -11.93 7.48
C GLN A 212 14.92 -10.94 6.31
N LYS A 213 15.64 -9.83 6.53
CA LYS A 213 15.83 -8.77 5.54
C LYS A 213 16.40 -9.30 4.21
N ARG A 214 17.35 -10.23 4.28
CA ARG A 214 17.99 -10.86 3.10
C ARG A 214 17.01 -11.67 2.25
N LEU A 215 15.96 -12.25 2.85
CA LEU A 215 14.93 -13.01 2.14
C LEU A 215 13.71 -12.16 1.76
N GLU A 216 13.31 -11.26 2.65
CA GLU A 216 12.13 -10.41 2.47
C GLU A 216 12.32 -9.40 1.34
N LEU A 217 13.50 -8.76 1.22
CA LEU A 217 13.78 -7.80 0.15
C LEU A 217 13.54 -8.39 -1.26
N PRO A 218 14.14 -9.53 -1.65
CA PRO A 218 13.88 -10.12 -2.97
C PRO A 218 12.44 -10.61 -3.13
N LEU A 219 11.78 -11.11 -2.07
CA LEU A 219 10.36 -11.49 -2.10
C LEU A 219 9.48 -10.29 -2.46
N ARG A 220 9.61 -9.16 -1.75
CA ARG A 220 8.85 -7.93 -2.01
C ARG A 220 9.08 -7.39 -3.41
N LEU A 221 10.35 -7.34 -3.82
CA LEU A 221 10.72 -6.88 -5.15
C LEU A 221 10.11 -7.79 -6.24
N ASN A 222 10.20 -9.11 -6.11
CA ASN A 222 9.66 -10.04 -7.09
C ASN A 222 8.13 -10.00 -7.15
N LEU A 223 7.47 -9.95 -5.99
CA LEU A 223 6.02 -9.74 -5.90
C LEU A 223 5.58 -8.48 -6.63
N ALA A 224 6.24 -7.35 -6.38
CA ALA A 224 5.94 -6.10 -7.09
C ALA A 224 6.11 -6.19 -8.61
N THR A 225 7.00 -7.07 -9.09
CA THR A 225 7.15 -7.33 -10.53
C THR A 225 5.93 -8.07 -11.06
N CYS A 226 5.46 -9.10 -10.36
CA CYS A 226 4.25 -9.82 -10.72
C CYS A 226 3.03 -8.91 -10.69
N CYS A 227 2.85 -8.13 -9.62
CA CYS A 227 1.72 -7.19 -9.48
C CYS A 227 1.70 -6.14 -10.61
N ASN A 228 2.86 -5.60 -11.00
CA ASN A 228 2.97 -4.70 -12.15
C ASN A 228 2.53 -5.37 -13.48
N ARG A 229 2.80 -6.67 -13.65
CA ARG A 229 2.36 -7.45 -14.84
C ARG A 229 0.87 -7.74 -14.82
N LEU A 230 0.30 -7.95 -13.63
CA LEU A 230 -1.11 -8.28 -13.42
C LEU A 230 -2.02 -7.04 -13.38
N GLY A 231 -1.45 -5.84 -13.28
CA GLY A 231 -2.21 -4.59 -13.13
C GLY A 231 -2.62 -4.28 -11.68
N GLU A 232 -2.07 -5.02 -10.70
CA GLU A 232 -2.30 -4.85 -9.27
C GLU A 232 -1.39 -3.73 -8.71
N PHE A 233 -1.51 -2.53 -9.28
CA PHE A 233 -0.54 -1.46 -9.05
C PHE A 233 -0.48 -0.96 -7.61
N SER A 234 -1.60 -0.94 -6.88
CA SER A 234 -1.62 -0.52 -5.48
C SER A 234 -0.73 -1.40 -4.61
N GLU A 235 -0.80 -2.72 -4.78
CA GLU A 235 0.07 -3.66 -4.06
C GLU A 235 1.52 -3.52 -4.52
N ALA A 236 1.77 -3.35 -5.83
CA ALA A 236 3.13 -3.10 -6.32
C ALA A 236 3.78 -1.87 -5.65
N ILE A 237 3.03 -0.78 -5.44
CA ILE A 237 3.49 0.42 -4.74
C ILE A 237 3.79 0.13 -3.26
N GLU A 238 2.91 -0.60 -2.59
CA GLU A 238 3.09 -0.96 -1.18
C GLU A 238 4.36 -1.80 -0.98
N GLN A 239 4.50 -2.88 -1.76
CA GLN A 239 5.62 -3.82 -1.62
C GLN A 239 6.96 -3.15 -1.94
N THR A 240 7.00 -2.29 -2.96
CA THR A 240 8.21 -1.53 -3.29
C THR A 240 8.54 -0.44 -2.29
N THR A 241 7.54 0.16 -1.63
CA THR A 241 7.79 1.11 -0.54
C THR A 241 8.45 0.43 0.65
N LYS A 242 7.89 -0.71 1.10
CA LYS A 242 8.50 -1.54 2.14
C LYS A 242 9.91 -2.01 1.73
N ALA A 243 10.10 -2.42 0.48
CA ALA A 243 11.44 -2.79 -0.02
C ALA A 243 12.45 -1.63 0.03
N LEU A 244 12.04 -0.40 -0.27
CA LEU A 244 12.90 0.78 -0.25
C LEU A 244 13.17 1.30 1.16
N GLU A 245 12.29 1.05 2.13
CA GLU A 245 12.58 1.26 3.56
C GLU A 245 13.71 0.33 4.03
N MET A 246 13.79 -0.87 3.47
CA MET A 246 14.85 -1.85 3.76
C MET A 246 16.15 -1.54 3.01
N ASP A 247 16.05 -1.18 1.74
CA ASP A 247 17.18 -0.87 0.85
C ASP A 247 16.88 0.36 -0.02
N PRO A 248 17.19 1.57 0.48
CA PRO A 248 16.99 2.82 -0.26
C PRO A 248 17.87 2.93 -1.52
N GLU A 249 18.92 2.12 -1.66
CA GLU A 249 19.82 2.11 -2.82
C GLU A 249 19.37 1.12 -3.91
N SER A 250 18.18 0.53 -3.76
CA SER A 250 17.64 -0.42 -4.74
C SER A 250 17.12 0.28 -5.99
N SER A 251 17.95 0.36 -7.05
CA SER A 251 17.53 0.88 -8.36
C SER A 251 16.29 0.14 -8.91
N LYS A 252 16.19 -1.16 -8.66
CA LYS A 252 15.03 -2.00 -9.02
C LYS A 252 13.78 -1.61 -8.23
N GLY A 253 13.91 -1.30 -6.94
CA GLY A 253 12.79 -0.86 -6.09
C GLY A 253 12.18 0.45 -6.60
N TRP A 254 13.03 1.46 -6.79
CA TRP A 254 12.61 2.76 -7.34
C TRP A 254 11.95 2.62 -8.71
N TYR A 255 12.57 1.88 -9.63
CA TYR A 255 12.01 1.65 -10.97
C TYR A 255 10.64 0.95 -10.92
N ARG A 256 10.50 -0.13 -10.14
CA ARG A 256 9.24 -0.91 -10.04
C ARG A 256 8.12 -0.08 -9.43
N ARG A 257 8.41 0.78 -8.45
CA ARG A 257 7.43 1.69 -7.86
C ARG A 257 7.01 2.78 -8.85
N GLY A 258 7.97 3.36 -9.57
CA GLY A 258 7.72 4.35 -10.62
C GLY A 258 6.79 3.83 -11.72
N VAL A 259 6.99 2.58 -12.16
CA VAL A 259 6.08 1.92 -13.13
C VAL A 259 4.64 1.84 -12.59
N ALA A 260 4.48 1.39 -11.34
CA ALA A 260 3.17 1.25 -10.72
C ALA A 260 2.47 2.60 -10.52
N ARG A 261 3.18 3.61 -10.00
CA ARG A 261 2.69 4.98 -9.82
C ARG A 261 2.28 5.64 -11.14
N MET A 262 3.07 5.45 -12.19
CA MET A 262 2.74 5.97 -13.52
C MET A 262 1.47 5.33 -14.09
N ALA A 263 1.23 4.05 -13.79
CA ALA A 263 0.03 3.33 -14.22
C ALA A 263 -1.23 3.83 -13.52
N VAL A 264 -1.16 4.17 -12.23
CA VAL A 264 -2.30 4.75 -11.47
C VAL A 264 -2.45 6.26 -11.64
N GLY A 265 -1.58 6.91 -12.42
CA GLY A 265 -1.68 8.34 -12.73
C GLY A 265 -0.98 9.28 -11.74
N GLN A 266 -0.22 8.75 -10.78
CA GLN A 266 0.67 9.50 -9.88
C GLN A 266 1.95 9.89 -10.63
N LEU A 267 1.83 10.81 -11.59
CA LEU A 267 2.88 11.06 -12.59
C LEU A 267 4.10 11.77 -12.01
N ASP A 268 3.91 12.74 -11.11
CA ASP A 268 5.02 13.48 -10.51
C ASP A 268 5.84 12.59 -9.56
N GLU A 269 5.18 11.77 -8.74
CA GLU A 269 5.83 10.79 -7.89
C GLU A 269 6.51 9.68 -8.70
N ALA A 270 5.91 9.26 -9.81
CA ALA A 270 6.53 8.31 -10.74
C ALA A 270 7.79 8.90 -11.38
N ARG A 271 7.75 10.17 -11.82
CA ARG A 271 8.94 10.87 -12.34
C ARG A 271 10.04 10.91 -11.29
N HIS A 272 9.72 11.25 -10.04
CA HIS A 272 10.68 11.23 -8.94
C HIS A 272 11.32 9.84 -8.79
N ASP A 273 10.51 8.78 -8.70
CA ASP A 273 11.00 7.41 -8.56
C ASP A 273 11.93 7.00 -9.72
N PHE A 274 11.58 7.32 -10.97
CA PHE A 274 12.42 7.04 -12.12
C PHE A 274 13.74 7.83 -12.11
N VAL A 275 13.73 9.07 -11.63
CA VAL A 275 14.95 9.87 -11.46
C VAL A 275 15.87 9.24 -10.42
N GLN A 276 15.35 8.80 -9.27
CA GLN A 276 16.15 8.09 -8.27
C GLN A 276 16.71 6.78 -8.83
N ALA A 277 15.89 6.00 -9.54
CA ALA A 277 16.34 4.78 -10.20
C ALA A 277 17.47 5.05 -11.22
N ALA A 278 17.36 6.13 -12.01
CA ALA A 278 18.37 6.51 -13.00
C ALA A 278 19.66 7.05 -12.36
N LYS A 279 19.59 7.68 -11.19
CA LYS A 279 20.78 8.09 -10.42
C LYS A 279 21.59 6.86 -9.96
N LEU A 280 20.89 5.81 -9.52
CA LEU A 280 21.51 4.57 -9.02
C LEU A 280 22.00 3.65 -10.15
N ASP A 281 21.29 3.60 -11.28
CA ASP A 281 21.67 2.81 -12.46
C ASP A 281 21.57 3.63 -13.77
N PRO A 282 22.53 4.55 -14.00
CA PRO A 282 22.46 5.50 -15.12
C PRO A 282 22.60 4.85 -16.51
N LYS A 283 23.12 3.63 -16.58
CA LYS A 283 23.31 2.91 -17.85
C LYS A 283 22.07 2.14 -18.28
N ASN A 284 21.11 1.94 -17.38
CA ASN A 284 19.89 1.21 -17.66
C ASN A 284 19.06 1.90 -18.76
N VAL A 285 18.86 1.20 -19.88
CA VAL A 285 18.11 1.74 -21.02
C VAL A 285 16.61 1.78 -20.70
N GLU A 286 16.11 0.82 -19.92
CA GLU A 286 14.68 0.70 -19.63
C GLU A 286 14.21 1.78 -18.66
N ILE A 287 15.01 2.10 -17.63
CA ILE A 287 14.70 3.20 -16.70
C ILE A 287 14.61 4.53 -17.46
N ARG A 288 15.58 4.80 -18.35
CA ARG A 288 15.58 6.03 -19.15
C ARG A 288 14.38 6.10 -20.09
N ARG A 289 14.02 4.99 -20.73
CA ARG A 289 12.84 4.90 -21.60
C ARG A 289 11.55 5.21 -20.83
N GLU A 290 11.35 4.60 -19.67
CA GLU A 290 10.14 4.83 -18.86
C GLU A 290 10.12 6.24 -18.24
N LEU A 291 11.28 6.82 -17.88
CA LEU A 291 11.36 8.22 -17.46
C LEU A 291 10.91 9.18 -18.58
N GLU A 292 11.40 8.99 -19.81
CA GLU A 292 11.00 9.82 -20.95
C GLU A 292 9.51 9.66 -21.27
N LYS A 293 8.99 8.44 -21.18
CA LYS A 293 7.55 8.17 -21.32
C LYS A 293 6.73 8.87 -20.23
N CYS A 294 7.21 8.87 -18.98
CA CYS A 294 6.57 9.56 -17.87
C CYS A 294 6.54 11.08 -18.12
N LYS A 295 7.67 11.68 -18.49
CA LYS A 295 7.77 13.11 -18.85
C LYS A 295 6.78 13.48 -19.97
N LYS A 296 6.74 12.69 -21.04
CA LYS A 296 5.78 12.91 -22.13
C LYS A 296 4.33 12.83 -21.65
N LYS A 297 4.00 11.86 -20.78
CA LYS A 297 2.66 11.73 -20.21
C LYS A 297 2.29 12.94 -19.34
N ILE A 298 3.23 13.47 -18.56
CA ILE A 298 3.06 14.72 -17.80
C ILE A 298 2.78 15.88 -18.74
N GLU A 299 3.57 16.05 -19.80
CA GLU A 299 3.35 17.09 -20.81
C GLU A 299 1.99 16.95 -21.51
N GLU A 300 1.57 15.74 -21.86
CA GLU A 300 0.27 15.46 -22.46
C GLU A 300 -0.88 15.80 -21.50
N VAL A 301 -0.75 15.47 -20.21
CA VAL A 301 -1.74 15.84 -19.18
C VAL A 301 -1.78 17.35 -19.03
N ARG A 302 -0.64 18.02 -18.85
CA ARG A 302 -0.56 19.49 -18.75
C ARG A 302 -1.11 20.19 -19.99
N ALA A 303 -0.85 19.66 -21.19
CA ALA A 303 -1.39 20.19 -22.43
C ALA A 303 -2.91 19.99 -22.55
N LYS A 304 -3.42 18.81 -22.15
CA LYS A 304 -4.86 18.54 -22.07
C LYS A 304 -5.55 19.42 -21.05
N GLU A 305 -4.94 19.63 -19.88
CA GLU A 305 -5.42 20.58 -18.88
C GLU A 305 -5.44 21.98 -19.47
N LYS A 306 -4.34 22.47 -20.04
CA LYS A 306 -4.29 23.79 -20.69
C LYS A 306 -5.36 23.95 -21.79
N SER A 307 -5.63 22.91 -22.58
CA SER A 307 -6.66 22.91 -23.62
C SER A 307 -8.08 22.79 -23.04
N ALA A 308 -8.30 21.94 -22.03
CA ALA A 308 -9.58 21.78 -21.35
C ALA A 308 -9.96 23.06 -20.61
N PHE A 309 -9.04 23.61 -19.82
CA PHE A 309 -9.18 24.93 -19.20
C PHE A 309 -9.31 26.02 -20.26
N GLY A 310 -8.50 26.05 -21.32
CA GLY A 310 -8.63 27.04 -22.39
C GLY A 310 -9.97 27.01 -23.14
N ASN A 311 -10.53 25.82 -23.35
CA ASN A 311 -11.86 25.65 -23.95
C ASN A 311 -13.00 25.95 -22.96
N ILE A 312 -12.78 25.68 -21.66
CA ILE A 312 -13.68 26.13 -20.59
C ILE A 312 -13.66 27.66 -20.53
N PHE A 313 -12.51 28.33 -20.56
CA PHE A 313 -12.41 29.80 -20.61
C PHE A 313 -13.11 30.38 -21.86
N LYS A 314 -12.96 29.76 -23.04
CA LYS A 314 -13.71 30.15 -24.25
C LYS A 314 -15.23 29.93 -24.16
N LYS A 315 -15.70 28.95 -23.38
CA LYS A 315 -17.13 28.73 -23.12
C LYS A 315 -17.68 29.58 -21.97
N VAL A 316 -16.83 29.94 -21.01
CA VAL A 316 -17.17 30.77 -19.84
C VAL A 316 -17.27 32.26 -20.21
N ASP A 317 -16.66 32.70 -21.31
CA ASP A 317 -16.93 34.04 -21.91
C ASP A 317 -18.42 34.27 -22.25
N LEU A 318 -19.26 33.23 -22.25
CA LEU A 318 -20.71 33.32 -22.48
C LEU A 318 -21.58 33.11 -21.22
N TYR A 319 -20.99 32.77 -20.07
CA TYR A 319 -21.73 32.57 -18.82
C TYR A 319 -21.23 33.52 -17.74
N THR A 320 -21.84 34.72 -17.74
CA THR A 320 -22.11 35.58 -16.57
C THR A 320 -20.96 35.83 -15.61
N GLU A 321 -20.45 37.06 -15.66
CA GLU A 321 -19.76 37.75 -14.57
C GLU A 321 -20.50 37.55 -13.24
N LYS A 322 -20.10 36.53 -12.46
CA LYS A 322 -20.42 36.47 -11.04
C LYS A 322 -19.41 37.34 -10.31
N GLN A 323 -19.91 38.30 -9.53
CA GLN A 323 -19.10 39.02 -8.55
C GLN A 323 -18.37 38.02 -7.65
N GLY A 324 -17.04 38.08 -7.61
CA GLY A 324 -16.21 37.34 -6.64
C GLY A 324 -15.23 36.30 -7.19
N VAL A 325 -15.10 36.10 -8.51
CA VAL A 325 -14.08 35.20 -9.10
C VAL A 325 -13.04 36.02 -9.86
N ARG A 326 -11.76 35.96 -9.42
CA ARG A 326 -10.65 36.71 -10.03
C ARG A 326 -10.38 36.25 -11.46
N ASN A 327 -10.27 37.20 -12.39
CA ASN A 327 -9.83 36.93 -13.75
C ASN A 327 -8.32 37.24 -13.89
N VAL A 328 -7.49 36.21 -13.73
CA VAL A 328 -6.02 36.28 -13.78
C VAL A 328 -5.49 36.91 -15.08
N SER A 329 -6.22 36.79 -16.19
CA SER A 329 -5.82 37.40 -17.46
C SER A 329 -5.85 38.94 -17.45
N LYS A 330 -6.65 39.54 -16.56
CA LYS A 330 -6.77 41.00 -16.38
C LYS A 330 -5.85 41.55 -15.29
N CYS A 331 -5.20 40.68 -14.52
CA CYS A 331 -4.25 41.07 -13.48
C CYS A 331 -2.99 41.69 -14.11
N PRO A 332 -2.39 42.72 -13.47
CA PRO A 332 -1.06 43.20 -13.85
C PRO A 332 -0.06 42.06 -13.81
N LYS A 333 0.84 42.04 -14.80
CA LYS A 333 1.85 40.99 -14.92
C LYS A 333 3.25 41.56 -14.77
N VAL A 334 4.07 40.87 -14.02
CA VAL A 334 5.49 41.18 -13.85
C VAL A 334 6.33 39.96 -14.17
N TYR A 335 7.60 40.18 -14.49
CA TYR A 335 8.54 39.11 -14.78
C TYR A 335 9.79 39.22 -13.91
N MET A 336 10.43 38.07 -13.69
CA MET A 336 11.78 37.94 -13.17
C MET A 336 12.56 36.97 -14.05
N ASP A 337 13.74 37.38 -14.50
CA ASP A 337 14.71 36.49 -15.10
C ASP A 337 15.60 35.95 -13.98
N ILE A 338 15.45 34.66 -13.68
CA ILE A 338 16.13 33.97 -12.58
C ILE A 338 17.28 33.15 -13.13
N LYS A 339 18.46 33.34 -12.55
CA LYS A 339 19.68 32.59 -12.84
C LYS A 339 20.01 31.68 -11.67
N VAL A 340 20.22 30.39 -11.94
CA VAL A 340 20.64 29.38 -10.96
C VAL A 340 22.10 29.01 -11.21
N GLY A 341 22.99 29.35 -10.29
CA GLY A 341 24.44 29.15 -10.43
C GLY A 341 24.99 29.76 -11.73
N ASP A 342 25.57 28.91 -12.57
CA ASP A 342 26.14 29.29 -13.86
C ASP A 342 25.20 29.10 -15.05
N ASN A 343 23.96 28.63 -14.82
CA ASN A 343 22.99 28.39 -15.88
C ASN A 343 22.55 29.71 -16.54
N ALA A 344 22.02 29.60 -17.77
CA ALA A 344 21.42 30.74 -18.45
C ALA A 344 20.16 31.20 -17.70
N PRO A 345 19.91 32.52 -17.54
CA PRO A 345 18.70 33.01 -16.90
C PRO A 345 17.43 32.55 -17.62
N LYS A 346 16.42 32.15 -16.86
CA LYS A 346 15.10 31.77 -17.36
C LYS A 346 14.03 32.67 -16.76
N ARG A 347 12.99 32.96 -17.55
CA ARG A 347 11.93 33.89 -17.18
C ARG A 347 10.82 33.20 -16.39
N VAL A 348 10.40 33.83 -15.31
CA VAL A 348 9.16 33.55 -14.58
C VAL A 348 8.24 34.76 -14.70
N VAL A 349 6.97 34.53 -15.04
CA VAL A 349 5.95 35.58 -15.15
C VAL A 349 4.91 35.37 -14.06
N PHE A 350 4.56 36.46 -13.38
CA PHE A 350 3.61 36.47 -12.28
C PHE A 350 2.41 37.34 -12.63
N ALA A 351 1.20 36.90 -12.26
CA ALA A 351 0.01 37.73 -12.22
C ALA A 351 -0.25 38.22 -10.78
N LEU A 352 -0.57 39.50 -10.62
CA LEU A 352 -0.73 40.14 -9.31
C LEU A 352 -2.18 40.45 -8.98
N TYR A 353 -2.61 40.14 -7.76
CA TYR A 353 -4.00 40.24 -7.29
C TYR A 353 -4.36 41.66 -6.86
N ASN A 354 -4.21 42.62 -7.78
CA ASN A 354 -4.49 44.03 -7.50
C ASN A 354 -5.97 44.33 -7.20
N ASP A 355 -6.87 43.39 -7.47
CA ASP A 355 -8.29 43.47 -7.19
C ASP A 355 -8.61 43.26 -5.71
N THR A 356 -7.85 42.42 -5.01
CA THR A 356 -8.07 42.09 -3.59
C THR A 356 -7.05 42.74 -2.66
N VAL A 357 -5.79 42.83 -3.09
CA VAL A 357 -4.65 43.35 -2.31
C VAL A 357 -3.83 44.38 -3.12
N PRO A 358 -4.46 45.50 -3.52
CA PRO A 358 -3.85 46.49 -4.41
C PRO A 358 -2.54 47.09 -3.89
N LYS A 359 -2.39 47.32 -2.58
CA LYS A 359 -1.16 47.92 -2.05
C LYS A 359 0.01 46.96 -2.08
N THR A 360 -0.25 45.70 -1.77
CA THR A 360 0.73 44.60 -1.77
C THR A 360 1.18 44.30 -3.20
N ALA A 361 0.22 44.20 -4.12
CA ALA A 361 0.49 44.03 -5.55
C ALA A 361 1.31 45.20 -6.13
N GLU A 362 0.93 46.45 -5.82
CA GLU A 362 1.67 47.64 -6.28
C GLU A 362 3.08 47.70 -5.70
N ASN A 363 3.28 47.33 -4.42
CA ASN A 363 4.61 47.23 -3.84
C ASN A 363 5.51 46.29 -4.63
N PHE A 364 5.02 45.08 -4.92
CA PHE A 364 5.79 44.09 -5.67
C PHE A 364 6.05 44.54 -7.12
N ARG A 365 5.04 45.11 -7.80
CA ARG A 365 5.15 45.60 -9.18
C ARG A 365 6.16 46.74 -9.32
N ALA A 366 6.10 47.72 -8.43
CA ALA A 366 7.02 48.84 -8.41
C ALA A 366 8.46 48.40 -8.10
N LEU A 367 8.65 47.41 -7.21
CA LEU A 367 9.97 46.82 -6.94
C LEU A 367 10.50 45.97 -8.11
N CYS A 368 9.63 45.36 -8.93
CA CYS A 368 10.05 44.72 -10.17
C CYS A 368 10.53 45.74 -11.20
N THR A 369 9.89 46.90 -11.31
CA THR A 369 10.26 47.93 -12.31
C THR A 369 11.37 48.87 -11.85
N GLY A 370 11.57 49.01 -10.53
CA GLY A 370 12.52 49.97 -9.96
C GLY A 370 12.10 51.43 -10.10
N GLU A 371 10.84 51.71 -10.48
CA GLU A 371 10.38 53.07 -10.84
C GLU A 371 10.37 54.05 -9.67
N LYS A 372 10.47 53.57 -8.43
CA LYS A 372 10.43 54.39 -7.21
C LYS A 372 11.80 54.93 -6.78
N GLY A 373 12.87 54.62 -7.51
CA GLY A 373 14.21 55.15 -7.25
C GLY A 373 14.85 54.55 -6.00
N GLU A 374 15.47 55.38 -5.17
CA GLU A 374 16.19 54.96 -3.96
C GLU A 374 15.30 54.99 -2.71
N GLY A 375 15.44 53.97 -1.86
CA GLY A 375 14.77 53.86 -0.57
C GLY A 375 15.47 54.68 0.52
N LYS A 376 14.86 54.74 1.72
CA LYS A 376 15.41 55.46 2.88
C LYS A 376 16.72 54.87 3.37
N LYS A 377 17.00 53.60 3.07
CA LYS A 377 18.28 52.93 3.36
C LYS A 377 19.37 53.19 2.31
N GLY A 378 19.14 54.08 1.32
CA GLY A 378 20.11 54.44 0.29
C GLY A 378 20.39 53.31 -0.72
N LYS A 379 19.47 52.36 -0.84
CA LYS A 379 19.51 51.26 -1.82
C LYS A 379 18.40 51.47 -2.86
N PRO A 380 18.62 51.10 -4.14
CA PRO A 380 17.54 51.08 -5.12
C PRO A 380 16.37 50.21 -4.64
N LEU A 381 15.14 50.71 -4.75
CA LEU A 381 13.92 49.96 -4.50
C LEU A 381 13.63 49.05 -5.70
N CYS A 382 14.48 48.04 -5.90
CA CYS A 382 14.42 47.15 -7.05
C CYS A 382 14.90 45.73 -6.72
N PHE A 383 14.22 44.71 -7.25
CA PHE A 383 14.63 43.32 -7.11
C PHE A 383 15.78 42.91 -8.03
N LYS A 384 16.10 43.70 -9.04
CA LYS A 384 17.17 43.39 -9.99
C LYS A 384 18.50 43.25 -9.25
N ASN A 385 19.22 42.18 -9.58
CA ASN A 385 20.47 41.70 -8.96
C ASN A 385 20.35 41.20 -7.51
N SER A 386 19.15 41.05 -6.96
CA SER A 386 18.96 40.48 -5.62
C SER A 386 18.94 38.95 -5.63
N LEU A 387 19.22 38.35 -4.47
CA LEU A 387 19.29 36.90 -4.28
C LEU A 387 18.03 36.36 -3.59
N PHE A 388 17.69 35.12 -3.92
CA PHE A 388 16.88 34.28 -3.03
C PHE A 388 17.80 33.73 -1.94
N HIS A 389 17.56 34.17 -0.71
CA HIS A 389 18.43 33.87 0.43
C HIS A 389 18.02 32.61 1.19
N ARG A 390 16.85 32.03 0.86
CA ARG A 390 16.32 30.81 1.48
C ARG A 390 15.54 29.97 0.48
N VAL A 391 15.79 28.67 0.44
CA VAL A 391 15.05 27.69 -0.38
C VAL A 391 14.80 26.44 0.44
N ILE A 392 13.54 26.05 0.60
CA ILE A 392 13.14 24.84 1.33
C ILE A 392 12.36 23.95 0.36
N PRO A 393 12.96 22.84 -0.12
CA PRO A 393 12.29 21.93 -1.04
C PRO A 393 10.95 21.42 -0.51
N GLY A 394 9.95 21.34 -1.38
CA GLY A 394 8.57 20.99 -1.05
C GLY A 394 7.76 22.09 -0.38
N PHE A 395 8.39 23.20 0.02
CA PHE A 395 7.73 24.27 0.76
C PHE A 395 7.76 25.62 0.05
N MET A 396 8.90 26.32 -0.01
CA MET A 396 8.97 27.66 -0.59
C MET A 396 10.41 28.14 -0.88
N MET A 397 10.53 29.16 -1.73
CA MET A 397 11.74 29.98 -1.93
C MET A 397 11.48 31.42 -1.52
N GLN A 398 12.37 32.02 -0.73
CA GLN A 398 12.23 33.38 -0.18
C GLN A 398 13.28 34.33 -0.76
N GLY A 399 12.81 35.51 -1.16
CA GLY A 399 13.62 36.57 -1.75
C GLY A 399 13.16 37.96 -1.32
N GLY A 400 13.66 38.97 -2.00
CA GLY A 400 13.24 40.35 -1.81
C GLY A 400 14.00 41.14 -0.74
N ASP A 401 15.06 40.57 -0.15
CA ASP A 401 16.05 41.34 0.61
C ASP A 401 17.16 41.86 -0.32
N PHE A 402 16.88 42.98 -1.00
CA PHE A 402 17.85 43.68 -1.84
C PHE A 402 18.78 44.61 -1.05
N THR A 403 18.66 44.66 0.29
CA THR A 403 19.49 45.53 1.12
C THR A 403 20.70 44.81 1.71
N ASN A 404 20.48 43.62 2.29
CA ASN A 404 21.51 42.82 2.96
C ASN A 404 21.75 41.47 2.25
N GLY A 405 20.73 40.92 1.58
CA GLY A 405 20.84 39.65 0.83
C GLY A 405 20.90 38.40 1.71
N ASP A 406 20.54 38.52 3.00
CA ASP A 406 20.60 37.45 4.00
C ASP A 406 19.27 37.20 4.72
N GLY A 407 18.22 37.96 4.37
CA GLY A 407 16.88 37.85 4.95
C GLY A 407 16.63 38.78 6.14
N THR A 408 17.64 39.55 6.57
CA THR A 408 17.48 40.53 7.66
C THR A 408 17.07 41.92 7.17
N GLY A 409 17.04 42.13 5.86
CA GLY A 409 16.80 43.41 5.24
C GLY A 409 15.46 43.54 4.50
N GLY A 410 15.41 44.46 3.55
CA GLY A 410 14.23 44.83 2.77
C GLY A 410 13.68 46.21 3.12
N GLU A 411 12.98 46.79 2.17
CA GLU A 411 12.26 48.06 2.28
C GLU A 411 11.11 48.08 1.27
N SER A 412 9.91 48.49 1.69
CA SER A 412 8.78 48.66 0.78
C SER A 412 8.83 50.00 0.06
N ILE A 413 8.04 50.15 -1.00
CA ILE A 413 7.88 51.45 -1.69
C ILE A 413 7.20 52.51 -0.82
N TYR A 414 6.64 52.13 0.33
CA TYR A 414 5.96 53.00 1.29
C TYR A 414 6.85 53.36 2.49
N GLY A 415 8.10 52.87 2.52
CA GLY A 415 9.03 53.00 3.63
C GLY A 415 9.43 51.64 4.21
N PRO A 416 9.93 51.58 5.46
CA PRO A 416 10.50 50.35 6.02
C PRO A 416 9.54 49.15 5.98
N GLN A 417 8.27 49.35 6.35
CA GLN A 417 7.23 48.33 6.38
C GLN A 417 5.84 48.91 6.06
N PHE A 418 4.88 48.05 5.72
CA PHE A 418 3.47 48.38 5.55
C PHE A 418 2.55 47.28 6.12
N ASN A 419 1.30 47.65 6.38
CA ASN A 419 0.31 46.78 7.02
C ASN A 419 -0.16 45.63 6.11
N ASP A 420 -0.69 44.57 6.71
CA ASP A 420 -1.37 43.51 5.98
C ASP A 420 -2.64 44.07 5.32
N GLU A 421 -2.90 43.67 4.09
CA GLU A 421 -4.22 43.81 3.48
C GLU A 421 -5.09 42.60 3.85
N LYS A 422 -6.13 42.32 3.07
CA LYS A 422 -7.06 41.22 3.35
C LYS A 422 -6.41 39.87 3.05
N PHE A 423 -6.63 38.90 3.93
CA PHE A 423 -6.34 37.48 3.69
C PHE A 423 -7.46 36.84 2.87
N VAL A 424 -7.62 37.27 1.61
CA VAL A 424 -8.68 36.76 0.71
C VAL A 424 -8.31 35.38 0.16
N ASP A 425 -7.06 35.21 -0.24
CA ASP A 425 -6.55 34.00 -0.86
C ASP A 425 -5.76 33.16 0.14
N GLN A 426 -5.82 31.84 -0.01
CA GLN A 426 -5.13 30.83 0.82
C GLN A 426 -3.97 30.20 0.05
N HIS A 427 -3.01 29.63 0.79
CA HIS A 427 -1.83 28.96 0.24
C HIS A 427 -2.16 27.52 -0.20
N THR A 428 -2.97 27.38 -1.24
CA THR A 428 -3.53 26.11 -1.71
C THR A 428 -2.64 25.36 -2.70
N GLY A 429 -1.57 25.95 -3.24
CA GLY A 429 -0.79 25.28 -4.28
C GLY A 429 0.56 25.90 -4.62
N ARG A 430 1.25 25.26 -5.56
CA ARG A 430 2.56 25.66 -6.09
C ARG A 430 2.48 26.98 -6.88
N GLY A 431 3.50 27.81 -6.76
CA GLY A 431 3.69 29.02 -7.53
C GLY A 431 2.93 30.23 -7.00
N GLN A 432 2.39 30.20 -5.78
CA GLN A 432 1.72 31.37 -5.19
C GLN A 432 2.74 32.32 -4.59
N LEU A 433 2.55 33.62 -4.84
CA LEU A 433 3.31 34.71 -4.23
C LEU A 433 2.67 35.13 -2.92
N SER A 434 3.48 35.24 -1.87
CA SER A 434 3.02 35.69 -0.56
C SER A 434 4.08 36.48 0.20
N MET A 435 3.63 37.40 1.05
CA MET A 435 4.52 38.30 1.78
C MET A 435 5.27 37.57 2.90
N ALA A 436 6.59 37.76 2.97
CA ALA A 436 7.37 37.39 4.13
C ALA A 436 7.36 38.55 5.14
N ASN A 437 6.90 38.28 6.36
CA ASN A 437 6.79 39.27 7.43
C ASN A 437 7.33 38.71 8.76
N CYS A 438 7.57 39.58 9.73
CA CYS A 438 8.04 39.22 11.08
C CYS A 438 6.89 39.24 12.11
N GLY A 439 5.66 38.99 11.65
CA GLY A 439 4.43 39.15 12.42
C GLY A 439 3.44 40.11 11.77
N PRO A 440 2.25 40.30 12.38
CA PRO A 440 1.18 41.09 11.78
C PRO A 440 1.62 42.52 11.43
N ASN A 441 1.25 42.97 10.23
CA ASN A 441 1.47 44.32 9.72
C ASN A 441 2.93 44.73 9.52
N THR A 442 3.82 43.76 9.24
CA THR A 442 5.25 44.01 9.06
C THR A 442 5.75 43.67 7.65
N ASN A 443 4.89 43.80 6.64
CA ASN A 443 5.25 43.53 5.25
C ASN A 443 6.32 44.52 4.76
N SER A 444 7.24 44.06 3.91
CA SER A 444 8.31 44.88 3.33
C SER A 444 8.50 44.56 1.84
N SER A 445 9.73 44.48 1.35
CA SER A 445 10.02 43.92 0.04
C SER A 445 10.16 42.41 0.03
N GLN A 446 10.28 41.75 1.19
CA GLN A 446 10.49 40.31 1.23
C GLN A 446 9.21 39.53 0.90
N PHE A 447 9.38 38.46 0.13
CA PHE A 447 8.30 37.60 -0.35
C PHE A 447 8.79 36.17 -0.46
N PHE A 448 7.86 35.23 -0.57
CA PHE A 448 8.15 33.85 -0.93
C PHE A 448 7.24 33.34 -2.05
N ILE A 449 7.75 32.35 -2.78
CA ILE A 449 7.04 31.59 -3.81
C ILE A 449 6.88 30.16 -3.29
N THR A 450 5.65 29.64 -3.26
CA THR A 450 5.39 28.28 -2.75
C THR A 450 5.78 27.20 -3.76
N PHE A 451 6.29 26.07 -3.26
CA PHE A 451 6.49 24.85 -4.05
C PHE A 451 5.33 23.85 -3.94
N GLY A 452 4.46 24.03 -2.94
CA GLY A 452 3.25 23.24 -2.69
C GLY A 452 2.30 23.93 -1.71
N PRO A 453 1.20 23.27 -1.29
CA PRO A 453 0.24 23.85 -0.34
C PRO A 453 0.87 24.15 1.03
N ALA A 454 0.55 25.31 1.61
CA ALA A 454 1.11 25.79 2.88
C ALA A 454 0.04 26.38 3.84
N PRO A 455 -0.98 25.60 4.25
CA PRO A 455 -2.12 26.11 5.02
C PRO A 455 -1.75 26.70 6.40
N HIS A 456 -0.59 26.35 6.95
CA HIS A 456 -0.10 26.90 8.24
C HIS A 456 0.26 28.40 8.17
N LEU A 457 0.37 28.96 6.97
CA LEU A 457 0.64 30.37 6.68
C LEU A 457 -0.65 31.20 6.46
N ASP A 458 -1.80 30.54 6.32
CA ASP A 458 -3.07 31.22 6.07
C ASP A 458 -3.46 32.13 7.25
N GLY A 459 -4.00 33.31 6.91
CA GLY A 459 -4.36 34.34 7.90
C GLY A 459 -3.18 35.03 8.57
N LYS A 460 -1.93 34.74 8.15
CA LYS A 460 -0.70 35.36 8.67
C LYS A 460 0.13 36.04 7.59
N HIS A 461 0.11 35.50 6.38
CA HIS A 461 0.86 36.01 5.23
C HIS A 461 -0.11 36.34 4.09
N VAL A 462 0.04 37.53 3.52
CA VAL A 462 -0.83 38.03 2.44
C VAL A 462 -0.41 37.38 1.13
N VAL A 463 -1.27 36.54 0.56
CA VAL A 463 -1.14 36.03 -0.81
C VAL A 463 -1.52 37.14 -1.78
N PHE A 464 -0.65 37.43 -2.75
CA PHE A 464 -0.81 38.60 -3.62
C PHE A 464 -0.58 38.34 -5.12
N GLY A 465 -0.31 37.09 -5.51
CA GLY A 465 -0.16 36.73 -6.91
C GLY A 465 0.14 35.25 -7.13
N GLU A 466 0.39 34.89 -8.38
CA GLU A 466 0.76 33.54 -8.78
C GLU A 466 1.64 33.52 -10.04
N VAL A 467 2.44 32.47 -10.17
CA VAL A 467 3.23 32.15 -11.36
C VAL A 467 2.30 31.70 -12.48
N VAL A 468 2.33 32.41 -13.60
CA VAL A 468 1.56 32.09 -14.82
C VAL A 468 2.43 31.51 -15.94
N GLU A 469 3.75 31.76 -15.93
CA GLU A 469 4.73 31.16 -16.84
C GLU A 469 6.06 30.91 -16.10
N GLY A 470 6.82 29.89 -16.50
CA GLY A 470 8.14 29.58 -15.90
C GLY A 470 8.10 28.61 -14.71
N GLN A 471 7.11 27.72 -14.64
CA GLN A 471 7.03 26.68 -13.60
C GLN A 471 8.23 25.72 -13.59
N ASP A 472 8.86 25.49 -14.75
CA ASP A 472 10.10 24.71 -14.87
C ASP A 472 11.30 25.38 -14.18
N VAL A 473 11.28 26.70 -14.01
CA VAL A 473 12.29 27.43 -13.23
C VAL A 473 12.15 27.12 -11.74
N LEU A 474 10.92 26.98 -11.24
CA LEU A 474 10.68 26.58 -9.86
C LEU A 474 11.20 25.15 -9.61
N ASP A 475 11.00 24.22 -10.56
CA ASP A 475 11.57 22.87 -10.47
C ASP A 475 13.11 22.92 -10.36
N GLU A 476 13.75 23.77 -11.18
CA GLU A 476 15.22 23.94 -11.17
C GLU A 476 15.74 24.54 -9.86
N VAL A 477 15.05 25.54 -9.30
CA VAL A 477 15.42 26.16 -8.03
C VAL A 477 15.22 25.21 -6.85
N GLU A 478 14.15 24.41 -6.89
CA GLU A 478 13.82 23.46 -5.82
C GLU A 478 14.81 22.29 -5.73
N ASP A 479 15.45 21.93 -6.85
CA ASP A 479 16.50 20.91 -6.91
C ASP A 479 17.88 21.42 -6.41
N VAL A 480 18.02 22.72 -6.11
CA VAL A 480 19.28 23.29 -5.61
C VAL A 480 19.55 22.81 -4.18
N GLU A 481 20.73 22.23 -3.95
CA GLU A 481 21.16 21.88 -2.60
C GLU A 481 21.25 23.11 -1.70
N THR A 482 20.73 22.99 -0.48
CA THR A 482 20.76 24.05 0.54
C THR A 482 21.60 23.67 1.75
N ASP A 483 22.06 24.70 2.47
CA ASP A 483 22.72 24.54 3.76
C ASP A 483 21.71 24.12 4.83
N LYS A 484 22.03 23.07 5.59
CA LYS A 484 21.14 22.52 6.61
C LYS A 484 20.89 23.44 7.82
N SER A 485 21.74 24.45 8.02
CA SER A 485 21.67 25.35 9.18
C SER A 485 20.74 26.54 8.98
N ASN A 486 20.56 26.99 7.73
CA ASN A 486 19.80 28.22 7.43
C ASN A 486 19.00 28.16 6.12
N ASP A 487 18.94 27.00 5.46
CA ASP A 487 18.25 26.76 4.19
C ASP A 487 18.74 27.66 3.04
N ARG A 488 19.95 28.24 3.14
CA ARG A 488 20.52 29.06 2.07
C ARG A 488 20.95 28.17 0.90
N PRO A 489 20.62 28.50 -0.35
CA PRO A 489 21.13 27.80 -1.52
C PRO A 489 22.65 27.76 -1.56
N LYS A 490 23.24 26.58 -1.86
CA LYS A 490 24.69 26.43 -2.06
C LYS A 490 25.18 27.05 -3.37
N GLN A 491 24.30 27.12 -4.36
CA GLN A 491 24.50 27.87 -5.60
C GLN A 491 23.60 29.10 -5.56
N ASP A 492 24.12 30.24 -6.01
CA ASP A 492 23.34 31.47 -6.02
C ASP A 492 22.11 31.31 -6.92
N VAL A 493 20.95 31.68 -6.39
CA VAL A 493 19.70 31.83 -7.14
C VAL A 493 19.41 33.32 -7.19
N GLN A 494 19.64 33.94 -8.34
CA GLN A 494 19.66 35.39 -8.50
C GLN A 494 18.58 35.87 -9.46
N ILE A 495 17.92 36.98 -9.10
CA ILE A 495 17.08 37.75 -10.01
C ILE A 495 18.02 38.66 -10.81
N VAL A 496 18.31 38.34 -12.08
CA VAL A 496 19.25 39.13 -12.89
C VAL A 496 18.57 40.28 -13.64
N ASP A 497 17.28 40.14 -13.93
CA ASP A 497 16.45 41.20 -14.47
C ASP A 497 15.01 41.02 -13.99
N CYS A 498 14.26 42.10 -13.90
CA CYS A 498 12.85 42.07 -13.55
C CYS A 498 12.15 43.32 -14.10
N GLY A 499 10.84 43.24 -14.26
CA GLY A 499 10.06 44.35 -14.79
C GLY A 499 8.58 44.03 -14.92
N GLU A 500 7.84 44.95 -15.54
CA GLU A 500 6.44 44.75 -15.87
C GLU A 500 6.29 44.22 -17.30
N VAL A 501 5.39 43.25 -17.47
CA VAL A 501 5.00 42.76 -18.80
C VAL A 501 3.97 43.73 -19.36
N LYS A 502 4.34 44.49 -20.39
CA LYS A 502 3.40 45.36 -21.09
C LYS A 502 2.39 44.50 -21.86
N CYS A 503 1.11 44.69 -21.57
CA CYS A 503 0.00 44.06 -22.26
C CYS A 503 -0.11 44.50 -23.73
#